data_AF-A0A3C2CUU6-F1
#
_entry.id   AF-A0A3C2CUU6-F1
#
_cell.length_a   1.000
_cell.length_b   1.000
_cell.length_c   1.000
_cell.angle_alpha   90.00
_cell.angle_beta   90.00
_cell.angle_gamma   90.00
#
_symmetry.space_group_name_H-M   'P 1'
#
loop_
_entity.id
_entity.type
_entity.pdbx_description
1 polymer ?
#
loop_
_entity_poly.entity_id
_entity_poly.type
_entity_poly.pdbx_seq_one_letter_code
_entity_poly.pdbx_strand_id
1 'polypeptide(L)' 'MKGDLTQVETIFMLTGVAAILLTQSIFLFLNARRHGHNYWLWGILGLIQAPIPLLVYLIFVRKILRRGT' A
#
# COMPACT_ATOMS: atom_id res chain seq x y z
N MET A 1 -15.54 33.07 -7.60
CA MET A 1 -15.48 32.05 -8.67
C MET A 1 -14.28 31.10 -8.60
N LYS A 2 -13.14 31.44 -7.96
CA LYS A 2 -12.01 30.49 -7.82
C LYS A 2 -12.24 29.37 -6.79
N GLY A 3 -13.07 29.62 -5.77
CA GLY A 3 -13.33 28.66 -4.68
C GLY A 3 -13.99 27.35 -5.14
N ASP A 4 -14.96 27.42 -6.05
CA ASP A 4 -15.67 26.23 -6.54
C ASP A 4 -14.74 25.32 -7.37
N LEU A 5 -13.88 25.91 -8.20
CA LEU A 5 -12.90 25.15 -9.01
C LEU A 5 -11.92 24.38 -8.11
N THR A 6 -11.42 25.01 -7.05
CA THR A 6 -10.51 24.35 -6.10
C THR A 6 -11.18 23.22 -5.30
N GLN A 7 -12.48 23.31 -5.05
CA GLN A 7 -13.24 22.27 -4.35
C GLN A 7 -13.37 21.02 -5.24
N VAL A 8 -13.74 21.22 -6.50
CA VAL A 8 -13.91 20.12 -7.46
C VAL A 8 -12.57 19.42 -7.72
N GLU A 9 -11.48 20.16 -7.91
CA GLU A 9 -10.14 19.61 -8.06
C GLU A 9 -9.70 18.79 -6.84
N THR A 10 -10.00 19.26 -5.62
CA THR A 10 -9.69 18.53 -4.38
C THR A 10 -10.44 17.21 -4.29
N ILE A 11 -11.72 17.19 -4.67
CA ILE A 11 -12.53 15.96 -4.66
C ILE A 11 -11.99 14.93 -5.65
N PHE A 12 -11.64 15.36 -6.88
CA PHE A 12 -11.02 14.49 -7.86
C PHE A 12 -9.67 13.94 -7.38
N MET A 13 -8.84 14.79 -6.77
CA MET A 13 -7.55 14.38 -6.22
C MET A 13 -7.71 13.34 -5.10
N LEU A 14 -8.60 13.58 -4.13
CA LEU A 14 -8.89 12.63 -3.05
C LEU A 14 -9.44 11.30 -3.57
N THR A 15 -10.33 11.36 -4.56
CA THR A 15 -10.91 10.16 -5.20
C THR A 15 -9.83 9.35 -5.92
N GLY A 16 -8.93 10.02 -6.65
CA GLY A 16 -7.80 9.38 -7.32
C GLY A 16 -6.82 8.73 -6.33
N VAL A 17 -6.48 9.42 -5.24
CA VAL A 17 -5.64 8.89 -4.17
C VAL A 17 -6.29 7.66 -3.52
N ALA A 18 -7.58 7.71 -3.21
CA ALA A 18 -8.31 6.58 -2.65
C ALA A 18 -8.31 5.37 -3.61
N ALA A 19 -8.56 5.59 -4.91
CA ALA A 19 -8.54 4.52 -5.90
C ALA A 19 -7.16 3.86 -6.03
N ILE A 20 -6.09 4.66 -6.01
CA ILE A 20 -4.70 4.17 -6.04
C ILE A 20 -4.38 3.35 -4.78
N LEU A 21 -4.74 3.84 -3.60
CA LEU A 21 -4.51 3.15 -2.33
C LEU A 21 -5.26 1.81 -2.28
N LEU A 22 -6.51 1.78 -2.72
CA LEU A 22 -7.31 0.55 -2.80
C LEU A 22 -6.71 -0.44 -3.79
N THR A 23 -6.33 0.03 -4.98
CA THR A 23 -5.70 -0.81 -6.01
C THR A 23 -4.37 -1.40 -5.51
N GLN A 24 -3.53 -0.59 -4.86
CA GLN A 24 -2.26 -1.02 -4.28
C GLN A 24 -2.48 -2.08 -3.17
N SER A 25 -3.43 -1.85 -2.27
CA SER A 25 -3.75 -2.79 -1.19
C SER A 25 -4.28 -4.12 -1.74
N ILE A 26 -5.18 -4.09 -2.73
CA ILE A 26 -5.70 -5.29 -3.40
C ILE A 26 -4.58 -6.05 -4.12
N PHE A 27 -3.68 -5.35 -4.81
CA PHE A 27 -2.56 -5.97 -5.50
C PHE A 27 -1.61 -6.68 -4.52
N LEU A 28 -1.27 -6.03 -3.40
CA LEU A 28 -0.46 -6.63 -2.33
C LEU A 28 -1.16 -7.84 -1.70
N PHE A 29 -2.47 -7.75 -1.45
CA PHE A 29 -3.27 -8.86 -0.93
C PHE A 29 -3.25 -10.07 -1.88
N LEU A 30 -3.47 -9.85 -3.18
CA LEU A 30 -3.44 -10.89 -4.20
C LEU A 30 -2.03 -11.50 -4.37
N ASN A 31 -0.99 -10.67 -4.33
CA ASN A 31 0.40 -11.13 -4.44
C ASN A 31 0.83 -11.95 -3.21
N ALA A 32 0.47 -11.50 -2.01
CA ALA A 32 0.72 -12.22 -0.76
C ALA A 32 -0.07 -13.53 -0.69
N ARG A 33 -1.29 -13.57 -1.25
CA ARG A 33 -2.09 -14.80 -1.38
C ARG A 33 -1.34 -15.89 -2.17
N ARG A 34 -0.59 -15.52 -3.21
CA ARG A 34 0.20 -16.49 -4.00
C ARG A 34 1.47 -16.97 -3.29
N HIS A 35 2.01 -16.21 -2.33
CA HIS A 35 3.26 -16.53 -1.63
C HIS A 35 3.08 -17.08 -0.21
N GLY A 36 1.83 -17.26 0.24
CA GLY A 36 1.51 -18.26 1.28
C GLY A 36 1.99 -17.97 2.71
N HIS A 37 2.21 -16.71 3.10
CA HIS A 37 2.33 -16.35 4.53
C HIS A 37 1.80 -14.93 4.77
N ASN A 38 0.77 -14.83 5.62
CA ASN A 38 0.23 -13.59 6.21
C ASN A 38 -0.38 -12.57 5.24
N TYR A 39 -1.24 -13.00 4.31
CA TYR A 39 -1.99 -12.15 3.37
C TYR A 39 -2.77 -11.00 4.06
N TRP A 40 -3.27 -11.24 5.29
CA TRP A 40 -4.01 -10.24 6.07
C TRP A 40 -3.12 -9.09 6.57
N LEU A 41 -1.86 -9.39 6.94
CA LEU A 41 -0.88 -8.37 7.31
C LEU A 41 -0.57 -7.46 6.10
N TRP A 42 -0.40 -8.02 4.91
CA TRP A 42 -0.07 -7.26 3.71
C TRP A 42 -1.20 -6.32 3.23
N GLY A 43 -2.47 -6.72 3.37
CA GLY A 43 -3.60 -5.84 3.06
C GLY A 43 -3.71 -4.64 4.01
N ILE A 44 -3.53 -4.88 5.32
CA ILE A 44 -3.54 -3.82 6.35
C ILE A 44 -2.32 -2.90 6.21
N LEU A 45 -1.16 -3.45 5.90
CA LEU A 45 0.07 -2.70 5.65
C LEU A 45 -0.01 -1.84 4.38
N GLY A 46 -0.65 -2.32 3.31
CA GLY A 46 -0.94 -1.52 2.12
C GLY A 46 -1.95 -0.39 2.37
N LEU A 47 -2.79 -0.52 3.41
CA LEU A 47 -3.73 0.53 3.83
C LEU A 47 -3.08 1.55 4.80
N ILE A 48 -2.14 1.10 5.63
CA ILE A 48 -1.49 1.90 6.68
C ILE A 48 -0.25 2.66 6.16
N GLN A 49 0.36 2.26 5.04
CA GLN A 49 1.64 2.86 4.61
C GLN A 49 1.57 3.83 3.43
N ALA A 50 1.57 5.11 3.80
CA ALA A 50 2.64 6.02 3.39
C ALA A 50 3.57 6.18 4.62
N PRO A 51 4.85 5.72 4.62
CA PRO A 51 5.79 5.63 3.51
C PRO A 51 6.30 4.19 3.27
N ILE A 52 6.07 3.72 2.05
CA ILE A 52 6.44 2.40 1.49
C ILE A 52 7.89 1.91 1.74
N PRO A 53 8.94 2.76 1.87
CA PRO A 53 10.31 2.27 2.05
C PRO A 53 10.55 1.41 3.30
N LEU A 54 9.85 1.70 4.41
CA LEU A 54 10.09 1.01 5.69
C LEU A 54 9.60 -0.44 5.66
N LEU A 55 8.47 -0.68 4.99
CA LEU A 55 7.94 -2.03 4.81
C LEU A 55 8.81 -2.89 3.92
N VAL A 56 9.19 -2.35 2.76
CA VAL A 56 10.03 -3.06 1.80
C VAL A 56 11.32 -3.49 2.48
N TYR A 57 11.94 -2.58 3.26
CA TYR A 57 13.12 -2.89 4.06
C TYR A 57 12.87 -4.03 5.05
N LEU A 58 11.83 -3.96 5.89
CA LEU A 58 11.55 -4.99 6.90
C LEU A 58 11.31 -6.38 6.30
N ILE A 59 10.63 -6.48 5.15
CA ILE A 59 10.39 -7.76 4.46
C ILE A 59 11.65 -8.29 3.81
N PHE A 60 12.42 -7.45 3.12
CA PHE A 60 13.68 -7.87 2.50
C PHE A 60 14.68 -8.33 3.55
N VAL A 61 14.79 -7.57 4.65
CA VAL A 61 15.68 -7.86 5.78
C VAL A 61 15.25 -9.13 6.53
N ARG A 62 13.96 -9.32 6.83
CA ARG A 62 13.49 -10.54 7.53
C ARG A 62 13.57 -11.80 6.67
N LYS A 63 13.48 -11.69 5.34
CA LYS A 63 13.56 -12.86 4.44
C LYS A 63 15.01 -13.24 4.10
N ILE A 64 15.94 -12.28 4.12
CA ILE A 64 17.37 -12.52 3.95
C ILE A 64 17.98 -13.19 5.19
N LEU A 65 17.52 -12.86 6.41
CA LEU A 65 18.09 -13.37 7.66
C LEU A 65 17.59 -14.78 8.07
N ARG A 66 17.28 -15.67 7.11
CA ARG A 66 17.02 -17.10 7.37
C ARG A 66 17.81 -18.04 6.46
N ARG A 67 18.95 -17.59 5.94
CA ARG A 67 19.95 -18.46 5.31
C ARG A 67 21.31 -18.16 5.91
N GLY A 68 21.66 -18.88 6.97
CA GLY A 68 23.00 -18.84 7.55
C GLY A 68 23.03 -19.13 9.04
N THR A 69 22.78 -20.38 9.40
CA THR A 69 23.55 -21.27 10.31
C THR A 69 22.67 -22.45 10.67
#